data_AF-A0A9E5YDD1-F1
#
_entry.id   AF-A0A9E5YDD1-F1
#
_cell.length_a   1.000
_cell.length_b   1.000
_cell.length_c   1.000
_cell.angle_alpha   90.00
_cell.angle_beta   90.00
_cell.angle_gamma   90.00
#
_symmetry.space_group_name_H-M   'P 1'
#
loop_
_entity.id
_entity.type
_entity.pdbx_description
1 polymer ?
#
loop_
_entity_poly.entity_id
_entity_poly.type
_entity_poly.pdbx_seq_one_letter_code
_entity_poly.pdbx_strand_id
1 'polypeptide(L)'
;MDIRGDIRELIKNVNNCPYIPGAEIKGTIRTAILWWVVRNNYNGLTTTVVDCLKKTLNSARSEIKKATEKNKVRSKWETMADNEIEKVVFGDDPQKDILKTLYIGDTKPFRVNEMEAFETKVMTVRGNKAYWKVFRDRKNSPDSTDGTPAFIEGITVGKKTISNIKIENFFWEKDKQNDLKFDLKKEYLLKIITICKEYTKYIWSTEGNFYKDLKSAGVQELVSFYNDQKITDLKENEFLLPIGWGTGQGAKTIFQLLPLEIQDELRWVFDLGKFDYKDGKRIMVKPYSKTRKIAFENGKPKYPLGWVKVEII
;
A
#
# COMPACT_ATOMS: atom_id res chain seq x y z
N MET A 1 -17.17 2.44 12.05
CA MET A 1 -16.12 3.20 12.75
C MET A 1 -16.85 4.18 13.63
N ASP A 2 -16.97 3.84 14.90
CA ASP A 2 -17.32 4.78 15.94
C ASP A 2 -16.04 5.62 16.14
N ILE A 3 -16.05 6.88 15.73
CA ILE A 3 -14.91 7.80 15.92
C ILE A 3 -15.42 8.86 16.89
N ARG A 4 -15.50 8.49 18.17
CA ARG A 4 -15.65 9.47 19.26
C ARG A 4 -14.26 9.77 19.77
N GLY A 5 -13.71 10.95 19.48
CA GLY A 5 -12.58 11.55 20.20
C GLY A 5 -11.22 10.82 20.22
N ASP A 6 -11.12 9.58 19.75
CA ASP A 6 -9.91 8.77 19.90
C ASP A 6 -8.81 9.19 18.91
N ILE A 7 -7.63 9.49 19.45
CA ILE A 7 -6.41 9.69 18.68
C ILE A 7 -5.83 8.31 18.37
N ARG A 8 -5.57 8.03 17.09
CA ARG A 8 -4.86 6.82 16.68
C ARG A 8 -3.37 6.99 16.98
N GLU A 9 -2.89 6.27 17.97
CA GLU A 9 -1.49 6.36 18.38
C GLU A 9 -0.51 5.80 17.34
N LEU A 10 0.68 6.40 17.32
CA LEU A 10 1.86 5.91 16.63
C LEU A 10 2.54 4.87 17.53
N ILE A 11 3.18 3.87 16.91
CA ILE A 11 3.93 2.85 17.65
C ILE A 11 5.14 3.47 18.35
N LYS A 12 5.34 3.08 19.62
CA LYS A 12 6.40 3.59 20.50
C LYS A 12 7.13 2.43 21.15
N ASN A 13 8.39 2.65 21.51
CA ASN A 13 9.16 1.67 22.28
C ASN A 13 8.78 1.72 23.77
N VAL A 14 9.45 0.91 24.59
CA VAL A 14 9.24 0.86 26.06
C VAL A 14 9.46 2.19 26.78
N ASN A 15 10.20 3.12 26.17
CA ASN A 15 10.47 4.47 26.71
C ASN A 15 9.51 5.53 26.15
N ASN A 16 8.40 5.10 25.53
CA ASN A 16 7.41 5.97 24.90
C ASN A 16 7.97 6.84 23.76
N CYS A 17 9.08 6.43 23.14
CA CYS A 17 9.65 7.12 21.98
C CYS A 17 9.15 6.47 20.68
N PRO A 18 8.61 7.25 19.72
CA PRO A 18 8.11 6.73 18.47
C PRO A 18 9.24 6.21 17.57
N TYR A 19 8.97 5.17 16.78
CA TYR A 19 9.92 4.62 15.82
C TYR A 19 9.18 4.05 14.61
N ILE A 20 9.90 3.77 13.52
CA ILE A 20 9.36 3.05 12.38
C ILE A 20 9.82 1.59 12.49
N PRO A 21 8.90 0.63 12.60
CA PRO A 21 9.25 -0.79 12.62
C PRO A 21 9.92 -1.22 11.31
N GLY A 22 10.95 -2.04 11.40
CA GLY A 22 11.64 -2.62 10.24
C GLY A 22 10.69 -3.46 9.38
N ALA A 23 9.66 -4.05 10.00
CA ALA A 23 8.60 -4.77 9.32
C ALA A 23 7.75 -3.89 8.37
N GLU A 24 7.51 -2.61 8.71
CA GLU A 24 6.79 -1.69 7.82
C GLU A 24 7.63 -1.37 6.57
N ILE A 25 8.93 -1.09 6.77
CA ILE A 25 9.87 -0.84 5.67
C ILE A 25 10.01 -2.08 4.79
N LYS A 26 10.18 -3.26 5.40
CA LYS A 26 10.31 -4.54 4.72
C LYS A 26 9.02 -4.91 3.96
N GLY A 27 7.86 -4.60 4.53
CA GLY A 27 6.56 -4.79 3.89
C GLY A 27 6.42 -3.98 2.60
N THR A 28 6.76 -2.69 2.63
CA THR A 28 6.72 -1.87 1.41
C THR A 28 7.74 -2.33 0.36
N ILE A 29 8.94 -2.73 0.76
CA ILE A 29 9.94 -3.31 -0.15
C ILE A 29 9.43 -4.63 -0.76
N ARG A 30 8.79 -5.49 0.04
CA ARG A 30 8.14 -6.72 -0.44
C ARG A 30 7.10 -6.40 -1.52
N THR A 31 6.23 -5.42 -1.28
CA THR A 31 5.26 -4.97 -2.28
C THR A 31 5.94 -4.41 -3.54
N ALA A 32 7.04 -3.65 -3.40
CA ALA A 32 7.78 -3.11 -4.53
C ALA A 32 8.40 -4.22 -5.41
N ILE A 33 8.98 -5.26 -4.80
CA ILE A 33 9.52 -6.43 -5.50
C ILE A 33 8.39 -7.19 -6.19
N LEU A 34 7.29 -7.47 -5.48
CA LEU A 34 6.14 -8.15 -6.06
C LEU A 34 5.58 -7.38 -7.28
N TRP A 35 5.45 -6.07 -7.15
CA TRP A 35 5.05 -5.18 -8.24
C TRP A 35 6.02 -5.29 -9.42
N TRP A 36 7.33 -5.22 -9.18
CA TRP A 36 8.33 -5.24 -10.24
C TRP A 36 8.36 -6.56 -11.01
N VAL A 37 8.26 -7.69 -10.30
CA VAL A 37 8.20 -9.02 -10.90
C VAL A 37 6.99 -9.16 -11.82
N VAL A 38 5.81 -8.75 -11.34
CA VAL A 38 4.55 -8.83 -12.10
C VAL A 38 4.50 -7.81 -13.24
N ARG A 39 5.06 -6.61 -13.04
CA ARG A 39 5.09 -5.55 -14.05
C ARG A 39 5.96 -5.94 -15.25
N ASN A 40 7.12 -6.54 -14.99
CA ASN A 40 8.12 -6.87 -16.00
C ASN A 40 7.99 -8.30 -16.55
N ASN A 41 6.96 -9.05 -16.12
CA ASN A 41 6.80 -10.47 -16.45
C ASN A 41 8.09 -11.28 -16.25
N TYR A 42 8.78 -10.99 -15.14
CA TYR A 42 10.08 -11.56 -14.86
C TYR A 42 9.95 -13.09 -14.79
N ASN A 43 10.66 -13.79 -15.67
CA ASN A 43 10.58 -15.24 -15.86
C ASN A 43 9.16 -15.80 -16.09
N GLY A 44 8.27 -15.03 -16.75
CA GLY A 44 6.90 -15.47 -17.04
C GLY A 44 5.95 -15.46 -15.84
N LEU A 45 6.38 -14.91 -14.70
CA LEU A 45 5.62 -14.99 -13.44
C LEU A 45 4.30 -14.21 -13.45
N THR A 46 4.10 -13.25 -14.36
CA THR A 46 2.80 -12.56 -14.47
C THR A 46 1.69 -13.54 -14.81
N THR A 47 1.93 -14.44 -15.77
CA THR A 47 0.96 -15.46 -16.16
C THR A 47 0.69 -16.41 -14.99
N THR A 48 1.74 -16.85 -14.28
CA THR A 48 1.62 -17.73 -13.11
C THR A 48 0.80 -17.08 -11.99
N VAL A 49 1.04 -15.79 -11.69
CA VAL A 49 0.28 -15.03 -10.68
C VAL A 49 -1.20 -14.92 -11.07
N VAL A 50 -1.48 -14.60 -12.34
CA VAL A 50 -2.87 -14.48 -12.83
C VAL A 50 -3.59 -15.83 -12.78
N ASP A 51 -2.94 -16.91 -13.20
CA ASP A 51 -3.56 -18.24 -13.18
C ASP A 51 -3.75 -18.78 -11.76
N CYS A 52 -2.81 -18.49 -10.87
CA CYS A 52 -2.95 -18.75 -9.44
C CYS A 52 -4.19 -18.03 -8.88
N LEU A 53 -4.32 -16.73 -9.13
CA LEU A 53 -5.47 -15.93 -8.71
C LEU A 53 -6.79 -16.50 -9.23
N LYS A 54 -6.87 -16.86 -10.52
CA LYS A 54 -8.09 -17.47 -11.11
C LYS A 54 -8.48 -18.74 -10.37
N LYS A 55 -7.52 -19.63 -10.09
CA LYS A 55 -7.78 -20.87 -9.34
C LYS A 55 -8.30 -20.58 -7.94
N THR A 56 -7.66 -19.63 -7.25
CA THR A 56 -8.07 -19.20 -5.89
C THR A 56 -9.47 -18.59 -5.89
N LEU A 57 -9.79 -17.73 -6.86
CA LEU A 57 -11.09 -17.08 -6.98
C LEU A 57 -12.22 -18.07 -7.29
N ASN A 58 -11.97 -19.05 -8.16
CA ASN A 58 -12.93 -20.12 -8.45
C ASN A 58 -13.27 -20.94 -7.21
N SER A 59 -12.25 -21.33 -6.44
CA SER A 59 -12.42 -22.08 -5.20
C SER A 59 -13.12 -21.24 -4.12
N ALA A 60 -12.72 -19.98 -3.96
CA ALA A 60 -13.36 -19.03 -3.05
C ALA A 60 -14.85 -18.87 -3.37
N ARG A 61 -15.22 -18.69 -4.64
CA ARG A 61 -16.61 -18.56 -5.08
C ARG A 61 -17.45 -19.77 -4.69
N SER A 62 -16.90 -20.98 -4.88
CA SER A 62 -17.58 -22.23 -4.55
C SER A 62 -17.85 -22.35 -3.04
N GLU A 63 -16.84 -22.04 -2.21
CA GLU A 63 -16.97 -22.13 -0.74
C GLU A 63 -17.89 -21.03 -0.19
N ILE A 64 -17.74 -19.78 -0.65
CA ILE A 64 -18.58 -18.63 -0.21
C ILE A 64 -20.06 -18.86 -0.53
N LYS A 65 -20.39 -19.50 -1.66
CA LYS A 65 -21.78 -19.80 -2.03
C LYS A 65 -22.45 -20.75 -1.03
N LYS A 66 -21.69 -21.69 -0.48
CA LYS A 66 -22.19 -22.73 0.45
C LYS A 66 -22.10 -22.31 1.93
N ALA A 67 -21.33 -21.27 2.24
CA ALA A 67 -21.04 -20.87 3.60
C ALA A 67 -22.19 -20.12 4.28
N THR A 68 -22.46 -20.47 5.55
CA THR A 68 -23.32 -19.70 6.46
C THR A 68 -22.63 -18.40 6.88
N GLU A 69 -21.35 -18.46 7.29
CA GLU A 69 -20.54 -17.31 7.69
C GLU A 69 -19.73 -16.72 6.51
N LYS A 70 -20.41 -16.16 5.50
CA LYS A 70 -19.77 -15.70 4.24
C LYS A 70 -18.60 -14.74 4.44
N ASN A 71 -18.67 -13.83 5.41
CA ASN A 71 -17.61 -12.84 5.64
C ASN A 71 -16.33 -13.47 6.19
N LYS A 72 -16.45 -14.47 7.07
CA LYS A 72 -15.30 -15.22 7.60
C LYS A 72 -14.61 -16.02 6.49
N VAL A 73 -15.40 -16.67 5.63
CA VAL A 73 -14.88 -17.40 4.47
C VAL A 73 -14.21 -16.44 3.47
N ARG A 74 -14.82 -15.28 3.18
CA ARG A 74 -14.17 -14.25 2.35
C ARG A 74 -12.82 -13.83 2.90
N SER A 75 -12.74 -13.47 4.18
CA SER A 75 -11.48 -13.03 4.82
C SER A 75 -10.39 -14.12 4.78
N LYS A 76 -10.76 -15.39 5.01
CA LYS A 76 -9.86 -16.54 4.83
C LYS A 76 -9.33 -16.61 3.39
N TRP A 77 -10.21 -16.52 2.39
CA TRP A 77 -9.81 -16.63 0.98
C TRP A 77 -9.06 -15.39 0.47
N GLU A 78 -9.32 -14.20 1.01
CA GLU A 78 -8.54 -13.00 0.75
C GLU A 78 -7.09 -13.19 1.23
N THR A 79 -6.93 -13.68 2.46
CA THR A 79 -5.61 -14.02 3.03
C THR A 79 -4.92 -15.09 2.18
N MET A 80 -5.66 -16.09 1.71
CA MET A 80 -5.10 -17.15 0.88
C MET A 80 -4.68 -16.63 -0.50
N ALA A 81 -5.46 -15.74 -1.12
CA ALA A 81 -5.08 -15.12 -2.38
C ALA A 81 -3.79 -14.33 -2.27
N ASP A 82 -3.60 -13.59 -1.18
CA ASP A 82 -2.37 -12.86 -0.90
C ASP A 82 -1.18 -13.83 -0.75
N ASN A 83 -1.32 -14.82 0.14
CA ASN A 83 -0.28 -15.83 0.40
C ASN A 83 0.14 -16.60 -0.86
N GLU A 84 -0.81 -17.01 -1.72
CA GLU A 84 -0.48 -17.80 -2.89
C GLU A 84 0.28 -16.99 -3.95
N ILE A 85 -0.02 -15.70 -4.13
CA ILE A 85 0.76 -14.82 -5.00
C ILE A 85 2.18 -14.65 -4.44
N GLU A 86 2.29 -14.44 -3.13
CA GLU A 86 3.57 -14.27 -2.47
C GLU A 86 4.44 -15.53 -2.57
N LYS A 87 3.84 -16.72 -2.47
CA LYS A 87 4.56 -17.98 -2.63
C LYS A 87 5.18 -18.14 -4.01
N VAL A 88 4.45 -17.73 -5.05
CA VAL A 88 4.92 -17.77 -6.43
C VAL A 88 6.17 -16.91 -6.62
N VAL A 89 6.21 -15.73 -6.00
CA VAL A 89 7.30 -14.77 -6.20
C VAL A 89 8.45 -14.98 -5.22
N PHE A 90 8.16 -15.14 -3.93
CA PHE A 90 9.19 -15.16 -2.89
C PHE A 90 9.63 -16.57 -2.53
N GLY A 91 8.71 -17.54 -2.45
CA GLY A 91 8.97 -18.92 -2.06
C GLY A 91 7.76 -19.60 -1.44
N ASP A 92 7.59 -20.90 -1.70
CA ASP A 92 6.45 -21.72 -1.28
C ASP A 92 6.34 -21.92 0.25
N ASP A 93 7.44 -21.72 0.97
CA ASP A 93 7.51 -21.80 2.43
C ASP A 93 8.54 -20.80 3.01
N PRO A 94 8.52 -20.54 4.34
CA PRO A 94 9.46 -19.60 4.96
C PRO A 94 10.95 -19.97 4.81
N GLN A 95 11.28 -21.24 4.59
CA GLN A 95 12.67 -21.66 4.36
C GLN A 95 13.14 -21.28 2.96
N LYS A 96 12.22 -21.26 1.99
CA LYS A 96 12.44 -20.91 0.59
C LYS A 96 11.99 -19.50 0.22
N ASP A 97 11.55 -18.67 1.18
CA ASP A 97 11.28 -17.25 0.94
C ASP A 97 12.61 -16.48 0.86
N ILE A 98 12.92 -15.93 -0.32
CA ILE A 98 14.15 -15.15 -0.56
C ILE A 98 14.30 -13.94 0.39
N LEU A 99 13.19 -13.34 0.83
CA LEU A 99 13.18 -12.21 1.75
C LEU A 99 13.59 -12.59 3.17
N LYS A 100 13.74 -13.89 3.49
CA LYS A 100 14.40 -14.30 4.74
C LYS A 100 15.87 -13.85 4.79
N THR A 101 16.49 -13.65 3.62
CA THR A 101 17.88 -13.16 3.51
C THR A 101 17.98 -11.64 3.63
N LEU A 102 16.84 -10.92 3.61
CA LEU A 102 16.79 -9.47 3.81
C LEU A 102 16.40 -9.15 5.25
N TYR A 103 17.33 -8.63 6.03
CA TYR A 103 17.07 -8.09 7.36
C TYR A 103 16.91 -6.57 7.29
N ILE A 104 15.86 -6.06 7.94
CA ILE A 104 15.65 -4.62 8.15
C ILE A 104 15.34 -4.43 9.62
N GLY A 105 16.22 -3.71 10.30
CA GLY A 105 16.04 -3.38 11.71
C GLY A 105 14.98 -2.30 11.91
N ASP A 106 14.44 -2.23 13.12
CA ASP A 106 13.68 -1.06 13.56
C ASP A 106 14.55 0.19 13.48
N THR A 107 13.95 1.34 13.20
CA THR A 107 14.70 2.59 13.21
C THR A 107 15.12 2.94 14.64
N LYS A 108 16.19 3.73 14.78
CA LYS A 108 16.39 4.46 16.03
C LYS A 108 15.12 5.27 16.35
N PRO A 109 14.74 5.36 17.63
CA PRO A 109 13.56 6.11 18.02
C PRO A 109 13.74 7.60 17.72
N PHE A 110 12.67 8.23 17.26
CA PHE A 110 12.53 9.68 17.20
C PHE A 110 12.25 10.23 18.60
N ARG A 111 12.44 11.53 18.78
CA ARG A 111 12.07 12.23 20.01
C ARG A 111 10.57 12.48 20.04
N VAL A 112 9.99 12.57 21.23
CA VAL A 112 8.55 12.85 21.41
C VAL A 112 8.15 14.21 20.81
N ASN A 113 9.05 15.19 20.80
CA ASN A 113 8.80 16.49 20.16
C ASN A 113 8.97 16.49 18.62
N GLU A 114 9.24 15.33 18.01
CA GLU A 114 9.30 15.13 16.57
C GLU A 114 8.01 14.52 16.00
N MET A 115 7.04 14.23 16.87
CA MET A 115 5.70 13.79 16.49
C MET A 115 4.64 14.83 16.87
N GLU A 116 3.54 14.81 16.15
CA GLU A 116 2.35 15.62 16.44
C GLU A 116 1.07 14.84 16.13
N ALA A 117 -0.06 15.34 16.64
CA ALA A 117 -1.37 14.83 16.29
C ALA A 117 -1.90 15.56 15.04
N PHE A 118 -2.08 14.82 13.96
CA PHE A 118 -2.63 15.32 12.71
C PHE A 118 -4.14 15.11 12.65
N GLU A 119 -4.89 16.14 12.27
CA GLU A 119 -6.24 15.96 11.79
C GLU A 119 -6.22 15.29 10.42
N THR A 120 -7.03 14.26 10.24
CA THR A 120 -7.18 13.55 8.97
C THR A 120 -8.64 13.38 8.61
N LYS A 121 -8.95 13.47 7.31
CA LYS A 121 -10.28 13.17 6.79
C LYS A 121 -10.21 12.19 5.63
N VAL A 122 -11.30 11.45 5.44
CA VAL A 122 -11.43 10.49 4.34
C VAL A 122 -12.11 11.15 3.15
N MET A 123 -11.33 11.38 2.11
CA MET A 123 -11.82 11.81 0.80
C MET A 123 -12.33 10.59 0.01
N THR A 124 -13.35 10.80 -0.82
CA THR A 124 -13.85 9.85 -1.82
C THR A 124 -14.18 10.58 -3.12
N VAL A 125 -14.21 9.88 -4.24
CA VAL A 125 -14.52 10.48 -5.55
C VAL A 125 -15.80 9.94 -6.18
N ARG A 126 -16.53 10.81 -6.88
CA ARG A 126 -17.64 10.46 -7.78
C ARG A 126 -17.49 11.26 -9.08
N GLY A 127 -17.27 10.55 -10.18
CA GLY A 127 -16.84 11.20 -11.42
C GLY A 127 -15.50 11.91 -11.23
N ASN A 128 -15.41 13.17 -11.66
CA ASN A 128 -14.24 14.04 -11.50
C ASN A 128 -14.36 14.99 -10.31
N LYS A 129 -15.19 14.67 -9.31
CA LYS A 129 -15.38 15.48 -8.10
C LYS A 129 -14.98 14.72 -6.85
N ALA A 130 -14.27 15.40 -5.96
CA ALA A 130 -13.94 14.98 -4.61
C ALA A 130 -15.09 15.30 -3.66
N TYR A 131 -15.27 14.43 -2.68
CA TYR A 131 -16.19 14.59 -1.57
C TYR A 131 -15.54 14.06 -0.29
N TRP A 132 -16.04 14.51 0.84
CA TRP A 132 -15.54 14.17 2.17
C TRP A 132 -16.56 13.33 2.91
N LYS A 133 -16.12 12.20 3.46
CA LYS A 133 -17.01 11.28 4.17
C LYS A 133 -17.48 11.89 5.49
N VAL A 134 -18.80 11.92 5.68
CA VAL A 134 -19.44 12.28 6.94
C VAL A 134 -20.01 11.00 7.54
N PHE A 135 -19.26 10.38 8.46
CA PHE A 135 -19.57 9.04 8.96
C PHE A 135 -20.86 9.00 9.79
N ARG A 136 -21.08 10.01 10.64
CA ARG A 136 -22.29 10.12 11.49
C ARG A 136 -23.57 10.06 10.67
N ASP A 137 -23.60 10.81 9.56
CA ASP A 137 -24.78 10.95 8.70
C ASP A 137 -24.77 9.98 7.50
N ARG A 138 -23.72 9.15 7.36
CA ARG A 138 -23.50 8.24 6.23
C ARG A 138 -23.61 8.92 4.85
N LYS A 139 -23.23 10.19 4.76
CA LYS A 139 -23.26 11.01 3.54
C LYS A 139 -21.85 11.43 3.11
N ASN A 140 -21.75 12.05 1.93
CA ASN A 140 -20.53 12.68 1.46
C ASN A 140 -20.80 14.17 1.23
N SER A 141 -19.94 15.06 1.73
CA SER A 141 -20.05 16.51 1.51
C SER A 141 -19.06 16.98 0.43
N PRO A 142 -19.43 17.92 -0.45
CA PRO A 142 -18.46 18.59 -1.31
C PRO A 142 -17.55 19.55 -0.53
N ASP A 143 -17.94 19.97 0.68
CA ASP A 143 -17.12 20.82 1.55
C ASP A 143 -16.18 19.97 2.43
N SER A 144 -14.92 20.36 2.47
CA SER A 144 -13.89 19.72 3.29
C SER A 144 -14.06 19.96 4.78
N THR A 145 -14.74 21.04 5.18
CA THR A 145 -14.99 21.35 6.60
C THR A 145 -15.97 20.36 7.22
N ASP A 146 -16.94 19.87 6.46
CA ASP A 146 -17.99 18.95 6.92
C ASP A 146 -17.50 17.51 7.14
N GLY A 147 -16.37 17.13 6.54
CA GLY A 147 -15.85 15.78 6.64
C GLY A 147 -15.58 15.40 8.09
N THR A 148 -15.92 14.16 8.47
CA THR A 148 -15.68 13.67 9.83
C THR A 148 -14.16 13.56 10.09
N PRO A 149 -13.61 14.29 11.07
CA PRO A 149 -12.20 14.21 11.40
C PRO A 149 -11.87 12.91 12.12
N ALA A 150 -10.65 12.44 11.93
CA ALA A 150 -9.96 11.45 12.73
C ALA A 150 -8.57 12.00 13.08
N PHE A 151 -8.13 11.85 14.32
CA PHE A 151 -6.82 12.31 14.75
C PHE A 151 -5.83 11.15 14.76
N ILE A 152 -4.63 11.36 14.23
CA ILE A 152 -3.57 10.36 14.25
C ILE A 152 -2.29 10.99 14.75
N GLU A 153 -1.51 10.27 15.55
CA GLU A 153 -0.13 10.64 15.80
C GLU A 153 0.73 10.29 14.57
N GLY A 154 1.66 11.18 14.22
CA GLY A 154 2.61 10.95 13.13
C GLY A 154 3.92 11.67 13.37
N ILE A 155 4.97 11.27 12.65
CA ILE A 155 6.24 11.98 12.63
C ILE A 155 6.11 13.22 11.75
N THR A 156 6.56 14.36 12.26
CA THR A 156 6.57 15.64 11.54
C THR A 156 7.51 15.59 10.31
N VAL A 157 7.20 16.38 9.29
CA VAL A 157 7.96 16.40 8.04
C VAL A 157 9.40 16.88 8.29
N GLY A 158 10.36 16.24 7.60
CA GLY A 158 11.77 16.62 7.63
C GLY A 158 12.60 16.00 8.76
N LYS A 159 11.97 15.24 9.66
CA LYS A 159 12.67 14.48 10.70
C LYS A 159 13.40 13.29 10.11
N LYS A 160 14.55 12.95 10.70
CA LYS A 160 15.45 11.91 10.21
C LYS A 160 15.69 10.87 11.29
N THR A 161 15.84 9.63 10.88
CA THR A 161 16.30 8.52 11.71
C THR A 161 17.17 7.59 10.88
N ILE A 162 17.77 6.58 11.52
CA ILE A 162 18.58 5.57 10.86
C ILE A 162 18.05 4.17 11.20
N SER A 163 18.22 3.25 10.27
CA SER A 163 17.96 1.82 10.43
C SER A 163 19.10 1.04 9.76
N ASN A 164 19.19 -0.26 10.06
CA ASN A 164 20.14 -1.17 9.45
C ASN A 164 19.43 -2.05 8.44
N ILE A 165 19.94 -2.09 7.20
CA ILE A 165 19.54 -3.06 6.18
C ILE A 165 20.71 -4.01 5.96
N LYS A 166 20.46 -5.32 6.05
CA LYS A 166 21.48 -6.35 5.84
C LYS A 166 20.95 -7.41 4.89
N ILE A 167 21.80 -7.85 3.97
CA ILE A 167 21.54 -9.02 3.13
C ILE A 167 22.46 -10.15 3.59
N GLU A 168 21.85 -11.27 4.00
CA GLU A 168 22.57 -12.45 4.49
C GLU A 168 23.04 -13.31 3.32
N ASN A 169 24.31 -13.12 2.95
CA ASN A 169 24.92 -13.81 1.81
C ASN A 169 25.27 -15.28 2.10
N PHE A 170 25.17 -15.75 3.36
CA PHE A 170 25.39 -17.17 3.71
C PHE A 170 24.46 -18.12 2.93
N PHE A 171 23.23 -17.69 2.67
CA PHE A 171 22.27 -18.48 1.88
C PHE A 171 22.54 -18.44 0.37
N TRP A 172 23.58 -17.71 -0.05
CA TRP A 172 23.94 -17.50 -1.44
C TRP A 172 25.19 -18.30 -1.84
N GLU A 173 25.70 -19.17 -0.98
CA GLU A 173 26.75 -20.15 -1.32
C GLU A 173 26.20 -21.20 -2.31
N LYS A 174 27.04 -21.71 -3.22
CA LYS A 174 26.60 -22.59 -4.33
C LYS A 174 25.86 -23.84 -3.88
N ASP A 175 26.28 -24.44 -2.76
CA ASP A 175 25.72 -25.71 -2.31
C ASP A 175 24.31 -25.56 -1.70
N LYS A 176 23.93 -24.35 -1.25
CA LYS A 176 22.60 -24.08 -0.64
C LYS A 176 21.61 -23.48 -1.64
N GLN A 177 22.09 -23.04 -2.80
CA GLN A 177 21.30 -22.34 -3.82
C GLN A 177 20.32 -23.25 -4.56
N ASN A 178 20.79 -24.43 -4.96
CA ASN A 178 19.99 -25.41 -5.70
C ASN A 178 18.81 -25.91 -4.87
N ASP A 179 19.03 -26.14 -3.57
CA ASP A 179 17.99 -26.63 -2.65
C ASP A 179 16.95 -25.54 -2.33
N LEU A 180 17.35 -24.27 -2.35
CA LEU A 180 16.48 -23.12 -2.02
C LEU A 180 15.86 -22.43 -3.25
N LYS A 181 16.28 -22.81 -4.47
CA LYS A 181 15.83 -22.21 -5.75
C LYS A 181 15.97 -20.69 -5.78
N PHE A 182 17.05 -20.16 -5.19
CA PHE A 182 17.27 -18.72 -5.05
C PHE A 182 17.91 -18.04 -6.26
N ASP A 183 18.47 -18.80 -7.20
CA ASP A 183 19.34 -18.28 -8.26
C ASP A 183 18.68 -17.18 -9.09
N LEU A 184 17.41 -17.36 -9.44
CA LEU A 184 16.63 -16.38 -10.20
C LEU A 184 16.05 -15.25 -9.32
N LYS A 185 16.01 -15.43 -7.99
CA LYS A 185 15.38 -14.49 -7.06
C LYS A 185 16.39 -13.54 -6.40
N LYS A 186 17.69 -13.86 -6.41
CA LYS A 186 18.76 -12.98 -5.90
C LYS A 186 18.74 -11.60 -6.54
N GLU A 187 18.38 -11.54 -7.82
CA GLU A 187 18.27 -10.28 -8.57
C GLU A 187 17.32 -9.28 -7.89
N TYR A 188 16.28 -9.75 -7.19
CA TYR A 188 15.34 -8.88 -6.46
C TYR A 188 16.05 -8.05 -5.39
N LEU A 189 17.01 -8.68 -4.69
CA LEU A 189 17.75 -8.04 -3.60
C LEU A 189 18.91 -7.20 -4.12
N LEU A 190 19.59 -7.65 -5.18
CA LEU A 190 20.64 -6.87 -5.84
C LEU A 190 20.10 -5.59 -6.49
N LYS A 191 18.85 -5.60 -6.97
CA LYS A 191 18.19 -4.46 -7.61
C LYS A 191 17.24 -3.70 -6.68
N ILE A 192 17.33 -3.89 -5.36
CA ILE A 192 16.35 -3.34 -4.40
C ILE A 192 16.12 -1.83 -4.54
N ILE A 193 17.19 -1.04 -4.74
CA ILE A 193 17.12 0.42 -4.93
C ILE A 193 16.38 0.74 -6.23
N THR A 194 16.78 0.13 -7.34
CA THR A 194 16.15 0.31 -8.66
C THR A 194 14.67 -0.07 -8.62
N ILE A 195 14.35 -1.21 -8.03
CA ILE A 195 12.98 -1.70 -7.85
C ILE A 195 12.14 -0.69 -7.05
N CYS A 196 12.66 -0.19 -5.92
CA CYS A 196 11.94 0.78 -5.11
C CYS A 196 11.74 2.12 -5.85
N LYS A 197 12.73 2.57 -6.63
CA LYS A 197 12.59 3.77 -7.46
C LYS A 197 11.52 3.62 -8.52
N GLU A 198 11.54 2.53 -9.28
CA GLU A 198 10.53 2.27 -10.32
C GLU A 198 9.13 2.16 -9.73
N TYR A 199 9.00 1.39 -8.64
CA TYR A 199 7.75 1.21 -7.94
C TYR A 199 7.19 2.55 -7.43
N THR A 200 8.00 3.33 -6.73
CA THR A 200 7.54 4.59 -6.16
C THR A 200 7.29 5.66 -7.20
N LYS A 201 8.04 5.70 -8.30
CA LYS A 201 7.71 6.54 -9.46
C LYS A 201 6.34 6.19 -10.04
N TYR A 202 6.01 4.89 -10.13
CA TYR A 202 4.70 4.44 -10.59
C TYR A 202 3.57 4.88 -9.63
N ILE A 203 3.74 4.68 -8.33
CA ILE A 203 2.75 5.10 -7.32
C ILE A 203 2.60 6.62 -7.31
N TRP A 204 3.71 7.37 -7.31
CA TRP A 204 3.74 8.82 -7.34
C TRP A 204 2.96 9.38 -8.54
N SER A 205 3.22 8.82 -9.73
CA SER A 205 2.55 9.24 -10.97
C SER A 205 1.05 8.89 -10.96
N THR A 206 0.70 7.71 -10.43
CA THR A 206 -0.69 7.25 -10.36
C THR A 206 -1.50 8.10 -9.38
N GLU A 207 -0.95 8.42 -8.21
CA GLU A 207 -1.59 9.30 -7.23
C GLU A 207 -1.65 10.74 -7.75
N GLY A 208 -0.59 11.27 -8.36
CA GLY A 208 -0.58 12.59 -8.97
C GLY A 208 -1.66 12.76 -10.05
N ASN A 209 -1.76 11.78 -10.96
CA ASN A 209 -2.82 11.76 -11.98
C ASN A 209 -4.22 11.67 -11.36
N PHE A 210 -4.40 10.85 -10.33
CA PHE A 210 -5.68 10.74 -9.62
C PHE A 210 -6.18 12.10 -9.09
N TYR A 211 -5.31 12.94 -8.52
CA TYR A 211 -5.71 14.27 -8.06
C TYR A 211 -5.84 15.28 -9.20
N LYS A 212 -4.97 15.22 -10.22
CA LYS A 212 -5.00 16.12 -11.38
C LYS A 212 -6.33 16.05 -12.14
N ASP A 213 -6.94 14.88 -12.19
CA ASP A 213 -8.22 14.66 -12.88
C ASP A 213 -9.43 15.22 -12.10
N LEU A 214 -9.25 15.70 -10.86
CA LEU A 214 -10.33 16.22 -10.02
C LEU A 214 -10.55 17.72 -10.24
N LYS A 215 -11.81 18.11 -10.48
CA LYS A 215 -12.24 19.50 -10.67
C LYS A 215 -12.71 20.20 -9.38
N SER A 216 -12.29 19.70 -8.22
CA SER A 216 -12.81 20.17 -6.92
C SER A 216 -11.94 21.27 -6.31
N ALA A 217 -12.56 22.23 -5.64
CA ALA A 217 -11.84 23.18 -4.80
C ALA A 217 -11.23 22.44 -3.59
N GLY A 218 -10.03 22.82 -3.17
CA GLY A 218 -9.37 22.29 -1.97
C GLY A 218 -8.43 21.09 -2.18
N VAL A 219 -8.29 20.55 -3.40
CA VAL A 219 -7.30 19.49 -3.69
C VAL A 219 -6.02 19.99 -4.36
N GLN A 220 -5.92 21.30 -4.60
CA GLN A 220 -4.78 21.94 -5.30
C GLN A 220 -3.45 21.70 -4.57
N GLU A 221 -3.44 21.75 -3.24
CA GLU A 221 -2.24 21.46 -2.44
C GLU A 221 -1.73 20.02 -2.66
N LEU A 222 -2.64 19.05 -2.83
CA LEU A 222 -2.28 17.67 -3.15
C LEU A 222 -1.71 17.54 -4.56
N VAL A 223 -2.30 18.24 -5.52
CA VAL A 223 -1.77 18.32 -6.90
C VAL A 223 -0.38 18.95 -6.90
N SER A 224 -0.18 20.04 -6.16
CA SER A 224 1.12 20.70 -6.00
C SER A 224 2.14 19.76 -5.36
N PHE A 225 1.76 19.01 -4.31
CA PHE A 225 2.63 18.03 -3.68
C PHE A 225 3.15 16.98 -4.67
N TYR A 226 2.27 16.37 -5.46
CA TYR A 226 2.68 15.35 -6.44
C TYR A 226 3.38 15.92 -7.69
N ASN A 227 3.26 17.23 -7.94
CA ASN A 227 3.99 17.91 -9.02
C ASN A 227 5.35 18.47 -8.57
N ASP A 228 5.68 18.43 -7.28
CA ASP A 228 6.96 18.92 -6.78
C ASP A 228 8.10 17.97 -7.18
N GLN A 229 8.81 18.36 -8.24
CA GLN A 229 9.92 17.59 -8.79
C GLN A 229 11.07 17.42 -7.78
N LYS A 230 11.22 18.33 -6.80
CA LYS A 230 12.28 18.24 -5.79
C LYS A 230 12.15 17.02 -4.90
N ILE A 231 10.92 16.50 -4.73
CA ILE A 231 10.68 15.28 -3.94
C ILE A 231 11.15 14.04 -4.72
N THR A 232 11.09 14.09 -6.04
CA THR A 232 11.46 13.00 -6.94
C THR A 232 12.87 13.13 -7.52
N ASP A 233 13.57 14.22 -7.24
CA ASP A 233 14.98 14.44 -7.60
C ASP A 233 15.87 13.67 -6.60
N LEU A 234 16.04 12.37 -6.88
CA LEU A 234 16.69 11.41 -5.99
C LEU A 234 18.06 11.00 -6.55
N LYS A 235 19.07 10.96 -5.68
CA LYS A 235 20.40 10.42 -6.02
C LYS A 235 20.37 8.92 -6.31
N GLU A 236 21.47 8.37 -6.81
CA GLU A 236 21.58 6.93 -7.12
C GLU A 236 21.25 6.01 -5.93
N ASN A 237 21.69 6.38 -4.72
CA ASN A 237 21.50 5.66 -3.47
C ASN A 237 20.22 6.05 -2.69
N GLU A 238 19.35 6.90 -3.26
CA GLU A 238 18.14 7.38 -2.60
C GLU A 238 16.87 6.84 -3.26
N PHE A 239 15.85 6.50 -2.47
CA PHE A 239 14.53 6.14 -2.99
C PHE A 239 13.41 6.58 -2.03
N LEU A 240 12.19 6.69 -2.54
CA LEU A 240 11.01 6.93 -1.70
C LEU A 240 10.40 5.60 -1.26
N LEU A 241 9.65 5.62 -0.17
CA LEU A 241 8.76 4.54 0.25
C LEU A 241 7.43 5.10 0.74
N PRO A 242 6.29 4.57 0.26
CA PRO A 242 4.99 4.77 0.90
C PRO A 242 4.82 3.77 2.05
N ILE A 243 4.87 4.22 3.30
CA ILE A 243 4.70 3.40 4.51
C ILE A 243 3.50 3.83 5.36
N GLY A 244 3.03 2.93 6.22
CA GLY A 244 2.04 3.26 7.26
C GLY A 244 0.58 3.33 6.80
N TRP A 245 -0.28 3.85 7.67
CA TRP A 245 -1.74 3.74 7.55
C TRP A 245 -2.36 4.56 6.39
N GLY A 246 -1.70 5.65 6.01
CA GLY A 246 -2.23 6.66 5.10
C GLY A 246 -2.16 6.33 3.61
N THR A 247 -1.26 5.46 3.19
CA THR A 247 -0.84 5.26 1.78
C THR A 247 -1.85 4.53 0.89
N GLY A 248 -2.92 4.00 1.50
CA GLY A 248 -4.02 3.36 0.76
C GLY A 248 -3.65 2.03 0.13
N GLN A 249 -4.58 1.46 -0.64
CA GLN A 249 -4.45 0.13 -1.23
C GLN A 249 -3.47 0.08 -2.42
N GLY A 250 -3.40 1.15 -3.22
CA GLY A 250 -2.54 1.19 -4.40
C GLY A 250 -1.06 1.05 -4.06
N ALA A 251 -0.63 1.61 -2.93
CA ALA A 251 0.73 1.51 -2.41
C ALA A 251 1.02 0.22 -1.61
N LYS A 252 0.05 -0.70 -1.51
CA LYS A 252 0.16 -1.92 -0.68
C LYS A 252 -0.15 -3.20 -1.44
N THR A 253 -0.53 -3.10 -2.70
CA THR A 253 -0.99 -4.25 -3.49
C THR A 253 -0.59 -4.08 -4.95
N ILE A 254 -0.58 -5.18 -5.70
CA ILE A 254 -0.39 -5.19 -7.16
C ILE A 254 -1.70 -5.04 -7.93
N PHE A 255 -2.80 -4.69 -7.27
CA PHE A 255 -4.15 -4.74 -7.83
C PHE A 255 -4.27 -4.02 -9.18
N GLN A 256 -3.65 -2.85 -9.32
CA GLN A 256 -3.71 -2.03 -10.54
C GLN A 256 -2.95 -2.64 -11.74
N LEU A 257 -2.06 -3.61 -11.51
CA LEU A 257 -1.36 -4.33 -12.57
C LEU A 257 -2.14 -5.51 -13.14
N LEU A 258 -3.15 -6.00 -12.41
CA LEU A 258 -3.90 -7.18 -12.80
C LEU A 258 -4.84 -6.86 -13.98
N PRO A 259 -5.14 -7.84 -14.86
CA PRO A 259 -6.14 -7.67 -15.91
C PRO A 259 -7.48 -7.20 -15.34
N LEU A 260 -8.23 -6.38 -16.09
CA LEU A 260 -9.48 -5.78 -15.62
C LEU A 260 -10.51 -6.83 -15.19
N GLU A 261 -10.54 -7.99 -15.86
CA GLU A 261 -11.43 -9.09 -15.51
C GLU A 261 -11.11 -9.63 -14.11
N ILE A 262 -9.81 -9.81 -13.80
CA ILE A 262 -9.36 -10.28 -12.49
C ILE A 262 -9.61 -9.22 -11.41
N GLN A 263 -9.40 -7.95 -11.72
CA GLN A 263 -9.71 -6.85 -10.79
C GLN A 263 -11.20 -6.87 -10.40
N ASP A 264 -12.10 -7.01 -11.37
CA ASP A 264 -13.53 -7.02 -11.11
C ASP A 264 -13.98 -8.31 -10.43
N GLU A 265 -13.35 -9.44 -10.75
CA GLU A 265 -13.60 -10.71 -10.06
C GLU A 265 -13.16 -10.68 -8.60
N LEU A 266 -11.96 -10.16 -8.28
CA LEU A 266 -11.49 -9.95 -6.92
C LEU A 266 -12.48 -9.11 -6.12
N ARG A 267 -12.91 -7.99 -6.71
CA ARG A 267 -13.88 -7.10 -6.07
C ARG A 267 -15.23 -7.77 -5.87
N TRP A 268 -15.65 -8.63 -6.79
CA TRP A 268 -16.92 -9.34 -6.69
C TRP A 268 -16.89 -10.42 -5.61
N VAL A 269 -15.87 -11.27 -5.62
CA VAL A 269 -15.73 -12.41 -4.72
C VAL A 269 -15.53 -11.94 -3.28
N PHE A 270 -14.68 -10.94 -3.07
CA PHE A 270 -14.33 -10.41 -1.75
C PHE A 270 -15.14 -9.19 -1.31
N ASP A 271 -16.15 -8.78 -2.09
CA ASP A 271 -17.04 -7.65 -1.80
C ASP A 271 -16.29 -6.32 -1.58
N LEU A 272 -15.30 -6.04 -2.43
CA LEU A 272 -14.44 -4.88 -2.33
C LEU A 272 -15.00 -3.67 -3.10
N GLY A 273 -15.18 -2.57 -2.36
CA GLY A 273 -15.61 -1.30 -2.90
C GLY A 273 -17.13 -1.17 -3.04
N LYS A 274 -17.57 -0.36 -4.00
CA LYS A 274 -18.99 -0.12 -4.28
C LYS A 274 -19.36 -0.68 -5.64
N PHE A 275 -20.61 -1.09 -5.74
CA PHE A 275 -21.29 -1.49 -6.96
C PHE A 275 -22.49 -0.58 -7.20
N ASP A 276 -22.92 -0.53 -8.45
CA ASP A 276 -24.14 0.15 -8.90
C ASP A 276 -24.97 -0.84 -9.74
N TYR A 277 -26.19 -0.47 -10.09
CA TYR A 277 -27.05 -1.25 -10.99
C TYR A 277 -27.40 -0.43 -12.21
N LYS A 278 -27.09 -0.97 -13.39
CA LYS A 278 -27.49 -0.40 -14.67
C LYS A 278 -28.18 -1.47 -15.49
N ASP A 279 -29.41 -1.19 -15.93
CA ASP A 279 -30.25 -2.12 -16.71
C ASP A 279 -30.39 -3.51 -16.03
N GLY A 280 -30.58 -3.51 -14.70
CA GLY A 280 -30.69 -4.73 -13.89
C GLY A 280 -29.36 -5.50 -13.67
N LYS A 281 -28.25 -5.05 -14.26
CA LYS A 281 -26.93 -5.66 -14.11
C LYS A 281 -26.11 -4.94 -13.06
N ARG A 282 -25.50 -5.70 -12.15
CA ARG A 282 -24.57 -5.17 -11.14
C ARG A 282 -23.26 -4.80 -11.82
N ILE A 283 -22.86 -3.53 -11.71
CA ILE A 283 -21.63 -2.98 -12.30
C ILE A 283 -20.68 -2.48 -11.20
N MET A 284 -19.39 -2.69 -11.41
CA MET A 284 -18.35 -2.21 -10.49
C MET A 284 -18.11 -0.72 -10.69
N VAL A 285 -18.28 0.08 -9.64
CA VAL A 285 -18.04 1.52 -9.78
C VAL A 285 -16.54 1.78 -9.87
N LYS A 286 -16.12 2.54 -10.88
CA LYS A 286 -14.74 2.98 -11.11
C LYS A 286 -14.58 4.48 -10.75
N PRO A 287 -13.35 4.97 -10.46
CA PRO A 287 -12.14 4.16 -10.22
C PRO A 287 -12.25 3.35 -8.91
N TYR A 288 -11.35 2.41 -8.69
CA TYR A 288 -11.14 1.72 -7.42
C TYR A 288 -9.62 1.59 -7.16
N SER A 289 -9.09 1.90 -5.98
CA SER A 289 -9.74 2.48 -4.80
C SER A 289 -10.13 3.96 -5.00
N LYS A 290 -11.31 4.34 -4.50
CA LYS A 290 -11.83 5.73 -4.55
C LYS A 290 -11.38 6.62 -3.41
N THR A 291 -10.98 6.01 -2.30
CA THR A 291 -10.81 6.72 -1.05
C THR A 291 -9.36 7.05 -0.80
N ARG A 292 -9.11 8.22 -0.23
CA ARG A 292 -7.79 8.68 0.22
C ARG A 292 -7.93 9.27 1.63
N LYS A 293 -6.93 9.05 2.47
CA LYS A 293 -6.82 9.65 3.80
C LYS A 293 -5.88 10.83 3.68
N ILE A 294 -6.36 12.01 4.01
CA ILE A 294 -5.64 13.26 3.77
C ILE A 294 -5.40 13.95 5.10
N ALA A 295 -4.19 14.46 5.32
CA ALA A 295 -3.87 15.30 6.46
C ALA A 295 -4.42 16.72 6.25
N PHE A 296 -4.91 17.30 7.34
CA PHE A 296 -5.47 18.64 7.37
C PHE A 296 -4.58 19.56 8.21
N GLU A 297 -4.41 20.79 7.73
CA GLU A 297 -3.72 21.86 8.45
C GLU A 297 -4.54 23.14 8.28
N ASN A 298 -4.79 23.85 9.39
CA ASN A 298 -5.61 25.07 9.40
C ASN A 298 -6.97 24.90 8.67
N GLY A 299 -7.62 23.75 8.88
CA GLY A 299 -8.92 23.43 8.28
C GLY A 299 -8.89 23.09 6.79
N LYS A 300 -7.72 22.98 6.16
CA LYS A 300 -7.57 22.71 4.72
C LYS A 300 -6.86 21.38 4.46
N PRO A 301 -7.22 20.65 3.39
CA PRO A 301 -6.44 19.50 2.93
C PRO A 301 -5.03 19.95 2.56
N LYS A 302 -4.00 19.27 3.11
CA LYS A 302 -2.62 19.72 2.95
C LYS A 302 -1.73 18.71 2.26
N TYR A 303 -1.52 17.53 2.84
CA TYR A 303 -0.59 16.53 2.31
C TYR A 303 -1.16 15.11 2.34
N PRO A 304 -0.76 14.24 1.40
CA PRO A 304 -0.92 12.80 1.56
C PRO A 304 0.00 12.30 2.69
N LEU A 305 -0.39 11.19 3.31
CA LEU A 305 0.31 10.61 4.45
C LEU A 305 1.26 9.49 4.01
N GLY A 306 2.40 9.37 4.71
CA GLY A 306 3.23 8.15 4.70
C GLY A 306 4.37 8.09 3.69
N TRP A 307 4.76 9.22 3.07
CA TRP A 307 5.95 9.26 2.21
C TRP A 307 7.23 9.45 3.04
N VAL A 308 8.19 8.55 2.86
CA VAL A 308 9.51 8.62 3.48
C VAL A 308 10.58 8.55 2.40
N LYS A 309 11.61 9.38 2.51
CA LYS A 309 12.84 9.26 1.71
C LYS A 309 13.85 8.40 2.46
N VAL A 310 14.42 7.42 1.77
CA VAL A 310 15.47 6.53 2.25
C VAL A 310 16.75 6.84 1.48
N GLU A 311 17.86 6.95 2.20
CA GLU A 311 19.21 7.11 1.67
C GLU A 311 20.05 5.93 2.19
N ILE A 312 20.68 5.18 1.29
CA ILE A 312 21.62 4.12 1.64
C ILE A 312 23.01 4.73 1.79
N ILE A 313 23.63 4.54 2.96
CA ILE A 313 24.95 5.07 3.33
C ILE A 313 25.97 3.93 3.32
#